data_AF-A0AAI9T2B6-F1
#
_entry.id   AF-A0AAI9T2B6-F1
#
_cell.length_a   1.000
_cell.length_b   1.000
_cell.length_c   1.000
_cell.angle_alpha   90.00
_cell.angle_beta   90.00
_cell.angle_gamma   90.00
#
_symmetry.space_group_name_H-M   'P 1'
#
loop_
_entity.id
_entity.type
_entity.pdbx_description
1 polymer ?
#
loop_
_entity_poly.entity_id
_entity_poly.type
_entity_poly.pdbx_seq_one_letter_code
_entity_poly.pdbx_strand_id
1 'polypeptide(L)'
;MAKRMLSSLFNILFCWLNVILWIFNVNPVGTLVFGTDCPKDRKGKFIYGLCSFLQWILMATVIGTVFVIIFWAKGEPSIAQRLAKTI
;
A
#
# COMPACT_ATOMS: atom_id res chain seq x y z
N MET A 1 19.63 -6.23 -1.81
CA MET A 1 18.52 -5.88 -2.73
C MET A 1 17.18 -6.42 -2.24
N ALA A 2 17.03 -7.74 -2.05
CA ALA A 2 15.78 -8.35 -1.56
C ALA A 2 15.24 -7.76 -0.23
N LYS A 3 16.10 -7.51 0.77
CA LYS A 3 15.69 -6.90 2.06
C LYS A 3 15.05 -5.51 1.91
N ARG A 4 15.56 -4.68 0.98
CA ARG A 4 15.00 -3.35 0.69
C ARG A 4 13.64 -3.46 -0.01
N MET A 5 13.51 -4.42 -0.93
CA MET A 5 12.25 -4.69 -1.63
C MET A 5 11.16 -5.18 -0.68
N LEU A 6 11.50 -6.11 0.22
CA LEU A 6 10.59 -6.64 1.24
C LEU A 6 10.20 -5.57 2.26
N SER A 7 11.15 -4.75 2.72
CA SER A 7 10.87 -3.59 3.57
C SER A 7 9.86 -2.64 2.92
N SER A 8 10.04 -2.32 1.62
CA SER A 8 9.10 -1.50 0.87
C SER A 8 7.71 -2.13 0.75
N LEU A 9 7.63 -3.42 0.44
CA LEU A 9 6.36 -4.16 0.36
C LEU A 9 5.60 -4.15 1.69
N PHE A 10 6.30 -4.41 2.80
CA PHE A 10 5.70 -4.32 4.14
C PHE A 10 5.24 -2.89 4.46
N ASN A 11 6.02 -1.87 4.09
CA ASN A 11 5.63 -0.48 4.31
C ASN A 11 4.43 -0.04 3.47
N ILE A 12 4.24 -0.61 2.28
CA ILE A 12 3.07 -0.38 1.42
C ILE A 12 1.84 -1.09 2.01
N LEU A 13 1.96 -2.38 2.34
CA LEU A 13 0.85 -3.17 2.89
C LEU A 13 0.37 -2.64 4.25
N PHE A 14 1.31 -2.21 5.09
CA PHE A 14 1.05 -1.67 6.42
C PHE A 14 1.16 -0.14 6.46
N CYS A 15 0.88 0.55 5.35
CA CYS A 15 0.97 2.01 5.28
C CYS A 15 0.13 2.73 6.37
N TRP A 16 -1.03 2.18 6.73
CA TRP A 16 -1.86 2.66 7.84
C TRP A 16 -1.16 2.57 9.21
N LEU A 17 -0.45 1.47 9.49
CA LEU A 17 0.35 1.33 10.71
C LEU A 17 1.53 2.30 10.71
N ASN A 18 2.12 2.59 9.55
CA ASN A 18 3.18 3.59 9.44
C ASN A 18 2.71 5.01 9.81
N VAL A 19 1.46 5.36 9.50
CA VAL A 19 0.84 6.62 9.94
C VAL A 19 0.69 6.64 11.47
N ILE A 20 0.26 5.54 12.08
CA ILE A 20 0.14 5.42 13.54
C ILE A 20 1.52 5.53 14.20
N LEU A 21 2.53 4.81 13.70
CA LEU A 21 3.90 4.84 14.23
C LEU A 21 4.53 6.22 14.09
N TRP A 22 4.19 6.97 13.04
CA TRP A 22 4.62 8.35 12.88
C TRP A 22 4.09 9.27 13.99
N ILE A 23 2.85 9.08 14.47
CA ILE A 23 2.31 9.86 15.61
C ILE A 23 3.22 9.71 16.83
N PHE A 24 3.74 8.50 17.06
CA PHE A 24 4.68 8.18 18.14
C PHE A 24 6.16 8.43 17.79
N ASN A 25 6.47 9.02 16.63
CA ASN A 25 7.82 9.24 16.11
C ASN A 25 8.67 7.94 15.97
N VAL A 26 8.01 6.79 15.82
CA VAL A 26 8.64 5.49 15.63
C VAL A 26 8.94 5.28 14.14
N ASN A 27 9.95 4.44 13.84
CA ASN A 27 10.29 4.11 12.46
C ASN A 27 9.18 3.25 11.81
N PRO A 28 9.04 3.28 10.47
CA PRO A 28 8.06 2.48 9.74
C PRO A 28 8.28 0.97 9.94
N VAL A 29 7.21 0.18 9.85
CA VAL A 29 7.19 -1.27 10.16
C VAL A 29 8.21 -2.04 9.34
N GLY A 30 8.18 -1.91 8.01
CA GLY A 30 9.12 -2.61 7.12
C GLY A 30 10.57 -2.22 7.43
N THR A 31 10.78 -0.98 7.86
CA THR A 31 12.09 -0.49 8.22
C THR A 31 12.60 -1.06 9.54
N LEU A 32 11.72 -1.20 10.53
CA LEU A 32 12.02 -1.84 11.82
C LEU A 32 12.29 -3.34 11.65
N VAL A 33 11.48 -4.03 10.86
CA VAL A 33 11.56 -5.49 10.67
C VAL A 33 12.82 -5.88 9.89
N PHE A 34 13.17 -5.11 8.85
CA PHE A 34 14.28 -5.45 7.96
C PHE A 34 15.55 -4.62 8.18
N GLY A 35 15.56 -3.69 9.14
CA GLY A 35 16.72 -2.88 9.51
C GLY A 35 17.22 -1.99 8.38
N THR A 36 16.31 -1.44 7.56
CA THR A 36 16.69 -0.60 6.41
C THR A 36 16.84 0.88 6.82
N ASP A 37 17.47 1.70 5.98
CA ASP A 37 17.58 3.13 6.26
C ASP A 37 16.21 3.83 6.15
N CYS A 38 15.93 4.76 7.07
CA CYS A 38 14.76 5.63 7.06
C CYS A 38 15.14 7.03 7.54
N PRO A 39 14.50 8.09 7.01
CA PRO A 39 14.70 9.45 7.51
C PRO A 39 14.52 9.55 9.03
N LYS A 40 15.48 10.18 9.70
CA LYS A 40 15.48 10.36 11.16
C LYS A 40 14.48 11.44 11.60
N ASP A 41 14.25 12.42 10.75
CA ASP A 41 13.37 13.55 11.03
C ASP A 41 11.88 13.17 10.98
N ARG A 42 11.10 13.69 11.93
CA ARG A 42 9.65 13.45 12.00
C ARG A 42 8.92 13.88 10.72
N LYS A 43 9.36 14.97 10.08
CA LYS A 43 8.84 15.41 8.77
C LYS A 43 9.18 14.42 7.66
N GLY A 44 10.39 13.86 7.66
CA GLY A 44 10.81 12.86 6.69
C GLY A 44 10.02 11.55 6.84
N LYS A 45 9.75 11.12 8.07
CA LYS A 45 8.89 9.96 8.37
C LYS A 45 7.44 10.16 7.90
N PHE A 46 6.91 11.39 8.01
CA PHE A 46 5.59 11.73 7.50
C PHE A 46 5.51 11.61 5.98
N ILE A 47 6.46 12.23 5.27
CA ILE A 47 6.53 12.18 3.80
C ILE A 47 6.69 10.72 3.33
N TYR A 48 7.52 9.94 4.03
CA TYR A 48 7.69 8.52 3.75
C TYR A 48 6.38 7.73 3.89
N GLY A 49 5.60 7.99 4.95
CA GLY A 49 4.28 7.41 5.16
C GLY A 49 3.29 7.79 4.05
N LEU A 50 3.25 9.07 3.66
CA LEU A 50 2.41 9.57 2.56
C LEU A 50 2.77 8.92 1.22
N CYS A 51 4.06 8.80 0.90
CA CYS A 51 4.50 8.12 -0.32
C CYS A 51 4.13 6.63 -0.30
N SER A 52 4.27 5.95 0.85
CA SER A 52 3.86 4.54 1.00
C SER A 52 2.35 4.37 0.82
N PHE A 53 1.55 5.32 1.30
CA PHE A 53 0.10 5.35 1.12
C PHE A 53 -0.28 5.60 -0.35
N LEU A 54 0.37 6.55 -1.01
CA LEU A 54 0.17 6.81 -2.44
C LEU A 54 0.52 5.57 -3.28
N GLN A 55 1.62 4.89 -2.96
CA GLN A 55 2.01 3.63 -3.60
C GLN A 55 0.97 2.53 -3.37
N TRP A 56 0.37 2.46 -2.17
CA TRP A 56 -0.70 1.51 -1.88
C TRP A 56 -1.95 1.78 -2.73
N ILE A 57 -2.39 3.04 -2.84
CA ILE A 57 -3.52 3.43 -3.72
C ILE A 57 -3.23 3.06 -5.17
N LEU A 58 -2.04 3.38 -5.67
CA LEU A 58 -1.64 3.06 -7.04
C LEU A 58 -1.65 1.55 -7.28
N MET A 59 -1.10 0.76 -6.35
CA MET A 59 -1.10 -0.71 -6.45
C MET A 59 -2.53 -1.27 -6.44
N ALA A 60 -3.39 -0.80 -5.55
CA ALA A 60 -4.81 -1.20 -5.50
C ALA A 60 -5.56 -0.84 -6.79
N THR A 61 -5.28 0.33 -7.36
CA THR A 61 -5.92 0.81 -8.60
C THR A 61 -5.46 0.00 -9.80
N VAL A 62 -4.17 -0.30 -9.92
CA VAL A 62 -3.62 -1.15 -10.99
C VAL A 62 -4.19 -2.56 -10.89
N ILE A 63 -4.22 -3.16 -9.71
CA ILE A 63 -4.81 -4.48 -9.49
C ILE A 63 -6.30 -4.47 -9.85
N GLY A 64 -7.06 -3.48 -9.36
CA GLY A 64 -8.48 -3.33 -9.70
C GLY A 64 -8.71 -3.17 -11.20
N THR A 65 -7.84 -2.43 -11.88
CA THR A 65 -7.89 -2.25 -13.34
C THR A 65 -7.65 -3.56 -14.07
N VAL A 66 -6.67 -4.36 -13.64
CA VAL A 66 -6.42 -5.70 -14.21
C VAL A 66 -7.63 -6.61 -14.02
N PHE A 67 -8.26 -6.62 -12.85
CA PHE A 67 -9.47 -7.40 -12.63
C PHE A 67 -10.61 -6.98 -13.56
N VAL A 68 -10.86 -5.67 -13.70
CA VAL A 68 -11.89 -5.15 -14.62
C VAL A 68 -11.61 -5.58 -16.07
N ILE A 69 -10.35 -5.52 -16.52
CA ILE A 69 -9.96 -5.97 -17.85
C ILE A 69 -10.21 -7.48 -18.02
N ILE A 70 -9.89 -8.29 -17.01
CA ILE A 70 -10.16 -9.74 -17.03
C ILE A 70 -11.67 -10.01 -17.09
N PHE A 71 -12.48 -9.30 -16.30
CA PHE A 71 -13.94 -9.43 -16.33
C PHE A 71 -14.51 -9.03 -17.70
N TRP A 72 -14.02 -7.95 -18.30
CA TRP A 72 -14.37 -7.56 -19.67
C TRP A 72 -13.97 -8.62 -20.70
N ALA A 73 -12.76 -9.17 -20.60
CA ALA A 73 -12.29 -10.23 -21.49
C ALA A 73 -13.13 -11.50 -21.40
N LYS A 74 -13.74 -11.78 -20.24
CA LYS A 74 -14.65 -12.91 -20.02
C LYS A 74 -16.11 -12.61 -20.35
N GLY A 75 -16.43 -11.38 -20.76
CA GLY A 75 -17.82 -10.94 -20.99
C GLY A 75 -18.69 -10.95 -19.71
N GLU A 76 -18.04 -10.96 -18.55
CA GLU A 76 -18.74 -11.01 -17.26
C GLU A 76 -19.20 -9.59 -16.84
N PRO A 77 -20.37 -9.49 -16.16
CA PRO A 77 -20.86 -8.22 -15.64
C PRO A 77 -19.87 -7.62 -14.63
N SER A 78 -19.84 -6.28 -14.56
CA SER A 78 -18.86 -5.57 -13.72
C SER A 78 -19.02 -5.96 -12.24
N ILE A 79 -17.94 -5.84 -11.48
CA ILE A 79 -17.95 -6.10 -10.03
C ILE A 79 -19.04 -5.27 -9.33
N ALA A 80 -19.25 -4.03 -9.78
CA ALA A 80 -20.33 -3.15 -9.29
C ALA A 80 -21.72 -3.72 -9.58
N GLN A 81 -21.97 -4.24 -10.79
CA GLN A 81 -23.24 -4.89 -11.13
C GLN A 81 -23.49 -6.18 -10.33
N ARG A 82 -22.42 -6.92 -9.99
CA ARG A 82 -22.53 -8.13 -9.16
C ARG A 82 -22.83 -7.78 -7.70
N LEU A 83 -22.15 -6.79 -7.14
CA LEU A 83 -22.41 -6.30 -5.78
C LEU A 83 -23.81 -5.71 -5.63
N ALA A 84 -24.28 -4.94 -6.62
CA ALA A 84 -25.61 -4.36 -6.62
C ALA A 84 -26.76 -5.39 -6.70
N LYS A 85 -26.47 -6.63 -7.14
CA LYS A 85 -27.44 -7.74 -7.12
C LYS A 85 -27.38 -8.58 -5.85
N THR A 86 -26.36 -8.35 -5.00
CA THR A 86 -26.14 -9.10 -3.76
C THR A 86 -26.71 -8.33 -2.54
N ILE A 87 -27.03 -7.05 -2.72
CA ILE A 87 -27.80 -6.20 -1.80
C ILE A 87 -29.24 -6.22 -2.27
#